data_AF-A0A496XF49-F1
#
_entry.id   AF-A0A496XF49-F1
#
_cell.length_a   1.000
_cell.length_b   1.000
_cell.length_c   1.000
_cell.angle_alpha   90.00
_cell.angle_beta   90.00
_cell.angle_gamma   90.00
#
_symmetry.space_group_name_H-M   'P 1'
#
loop_
_entity.id
_entity.type
_entity.pdbx_description
1 polymer ?
#
loop_
_entity_poly.entity_id
_entity_poly.type
_entity_poly.pdbx_seq_one_letter_code
_entity_poly.pdbx_strand_id
1 'polypeptide(L)' 'MARFFRRRKFCRFTAEGTKEIDYKDLETLKAYVS' A
#
# COMPACT_ATOMS: atom_id res chain seq x y z
N MET A 1 24.33 -17.82 -0.44
CA MET A 1 23.60 -17.10 -1.49
C MET A 1 22.28 -16.63 -0.90
N ALA A 2 22.14 -15.34 -0.61
CA ALA A 2 20.98 -14.80 0.10
C ALA A 2 19.71 -15.16 -0.67
N ARG A 3 18.81 -15.94 -0.05
CA ARG A 3 17.47 -16.18 -0.58
C ARG A 3 16.81 -14.82 -0.66
N PHE A 4 16.70 -14.27 -1.87
CA PHE A 4 15.91 -13.07 -2.11
C PHE A 4 14.48 -13.39 -1.68
N PHE A 5 14.11 -12.99 -0.46
CA PHE A 5 12.74 -13.04 0.01
C PHE A 5 11.95 -12.03 -0.82
N ARG A 6 11.47 -12.46 -1.98
CA ARG A 6 10.59 -11.67 -2.83
C ARG A 6 9.28 -11.55 -2.08
N ARG A 7 9.10 -10.44 -1.33
CA ARG A 7 7.78 -10.05 -0.85
C ARG A 7 6.89 -9.95 -2.07
N ARG A 8 5.77 -10.67 -2.05
CA ARG A 8 4.79 -10.59 -3.15
C ARG A 8 4.32 -9.15 -3.25
N LYS A 9 4.24 -8.62 -4.47
CA LYS A 9 3.60 -7.32 -4.70
C LYS A 9 2.15 -7.44 -4.25
N PHE A 10 1.74 -6.57 -3.34
CA PHE A 10 0.35 -6.50 -2.88
C PHE A 10 -0.06 -5.04 -2.81
N CYS A 11 -1.32 -4.78 -3.16
CA CYS A 11 -1.95 -3.49 -2.93
C CYS A 11 -2.62 -3.53 -1.56
N ARG A 12 -2.20 -2.64 -0.66
CA ARG A 12 -2.73 -2.58 0.71
C ARG A 12 -4.22 -2.21 0.72
N PHE A 13 -4.62 -1.24 -0.12
CA PHE A 13 -6.01 -0.83 -0.29
C PHE A 13 -6.92 -1.97 -0.74
N THR A 14 -6.47 -2.81 -1.67
CA THR A 14 -7.24 -3.98 -2.13
C THR A 14 -7.33 -5.06 -1.05
N ALA A 15 -6.29 -5.24 -0.24
CA ALA A 15 -6.29 -6.20 0.87
C ALA A 15 -7.21 -5.77 2.02
N GLU A 16 -7.36 -4.46 2.26
CA GLU A 16 -8.26 -3.90 3.27
C GLU A 16 -9.70 -3.71 2.76
N GLY A 17 -9.95 -4.02 1.48
CA GLY A 17 -11.29 -3.91 0.87
C GLY A 17 -11.74 -2.47 0.58
N THR A 18 -10.80 -1.52 0.57
CA THR A 18 -11.06 -0.11 0.28
C THR A 18 -11.47 0.05 -1.20
N LYS A 19 -12.73 0.43 -1.45
CA LYS A 19 -13.27 0.63 -2.81
C LYS A 19 -13.02 2.05 -3.34
N GLU A 20 -12.96 3.03 -2.45
CA GLU A 20 -12.81 4.44 -2.76
C GLU A 20 -11.80 5.06 -1.80
N ILE A 21 -10.94 5.94 -2.30
CA ILE A 21 -9.92 6.65 -1.51
C ILE A 21 -10.25 8.14 -1.58
N ASP A 22 -10.37 8.78 -0.42
CA ASP A 22 -10.57 10.22 -0.32
C ASP A 22 -9.21 10.94 -0.41
N TYR A 23 -9.10 11.94 -1.29
CA TYR A 23 -7.90 12.78 -1.41
C TYR A 23 -7.67 13.67 -0.18
N LYS A 24 -8.70 13.87 0.65
CA LYS A 24 -8.61 14.60 1.93
C LYS A 24 -8.04 13.74 3.05
N ASP A 25 -7.95 12.42 2.88
CA ASP A 25 -7.27 11.54 3.83
C ASP A 25 -5.75 11.62 3.64
N LEU A 26 -5.21 12.77 4.05
CA LEU A 26 -3.80 13.07 3.95
C LEU A 26 -2.95 12.20 4.88
N GLU A 27 -3.51 11.70 5.98
CA GLU A 27 -2.80 10.84 6.92
C GLU A 27 -2.45 9.49 6.26
N THR A 28 -3.42 8.87 5.60
CA THR A 28 -3.21 7.62 4.87
C THR A 28 -2.33 7.83 3.63
N LEU A 29 -2.57 8.88 2.86
CA LEU A 29 -1.86 9.13 1.60
C LEU A 29 -0.39 9.51 1.80
N LYS A 30 -0.05 10.18 2.91
CA LYS A 30 1.33 10.58 3.23
C LYS A 30 2.31 9.40 3.29
N ALA A 31 1.83 8.20 3.64
CA ALA A 31 2.66 7.00 3.68
C ALA A 31 3.08 6.47 2.29
N TYR A 32 2.47 6.98 1.21
CA TYR A 32 2.65 6.47 -0.16
C TYR A 32 3.23 7.49 -1.14
N VAL A 33 3.61 8.69 -0.66
CA VAL A 33 4.27 9.74 -1.44
C VAL A 33 5.73 9.83 -1.02
N SER A 34 6.68 9.82 -1.97
CA SER A 34 8.13 10.00 -1.75
C SER A 34 8.59 11.41 -2.07
#